data_AF-A0A5E6N7T3-F1
#
_entry.id   AF-A0A5E6N7T3-F1
#
_cell.length_a   1.000
_cell.length_b   1.000
_cell.length_c   1.000
_cell.angle_alpha   90.00
_cell.angle_beta   90.00
_cell.angle_gamma   90.00
#
_symmetry.space_group_name_H-M   'P 1'
#
loop_
_entity.id
_entity.type
_entity.pdbx_description
1 polymer ?
#
loop_
_entity_poly.entity_id
_entity_poly.type
_entity_poly.pdbx_seq_one_letter_code
_entity_poly.pdbx_strand_id
1 'polypeptide(L)' 'MQNALDEMVIDGIKTNIPLQARIMADETFRKGGMNIHYLEKMLGEHCSAL' A
#
# COMPACT_ATOMS: atom_id res chain seq x y z
N MET A 1 -1.74 -12.01 4.73
CA MET A 1 -1.37 -11.44 3.42
C MET A 1 0.12 -11.13 3.31
N GLN A 2 0.76 -10.60 4.36
CA GLN A 2 2.20 -10.29 4.37
C GLN A 2 3.08 -11.47 3.91
N ASN A 3 2.99 -12.64 4.56
CA ASN A 3 3.77 -13.82 4.16
C ASN A 3 3.61 -14.20 2.67
N ALA A 4 2.40 -14.06 2.11
CA ALA A 4 2.15 -14.37 0.71
C ALA A 4 2.80 -13.37 -0.25
N LEU A 5 2.91 -12.10 0.15
CA LEU A 5 3.65 -11.09 -0.61
C LEU A 5 5.17 -11.30 -0.50
N ASP A 6 5.65 -11.71 0.67
CA ASP A 6 7.07 -11.98 0.92
C ASP A 6 7.59 -13.18 0.13
N GLU A 7 6.72 -14.17 -0.10
CA GLU A 7 7.03 -15.37 -0.91
C GLU A 7 6.75 -15.18 -2.41
N MET A 8 6.24 -14.01 -2.84
CA MET A 8 5.82 -13.81 -4.23
C MET A 8 7.02 -13.50 -5.14
N VAL A 9 7.26 -14.37 -6.12
CA VAL A 9 8.33 -14.23 -7.13
C VAL A 9 7.72 -13.97 -8.50
N ILE A 10 8.01 -12.81 -9.09
CA ILE A 10 7.61 -12.42 -10.45
C ILE A 10 8.83 -11.85 -11.17
N ASP A 11 9.08 -12.34 -12.39
CA ASP A 11 10.18 -11.91 -13.24
C ASP A 11 9.66 -11.35 -14.58
N GLY A 12 10.45 -10.49 -15.22
CA GLY A 12 10.18 -9.95 -16.55
C GLY A 12 9.13 -8.83 -16.63
N ILE A 13 8.45 -8.50 -15.53
CA ILE A 13 7.49 -7.39 -15.48
C ILE A 13 7.57 -6.61 -14.16
N LYS A 14 7.32 -5.30 -14.23
CA LYS A 14 7.17 -4.46 -13.04
C LYS A 14 5.79 -4.67 -12.42
N THR A 15 5.75 -4.89 -11.12
CA THR A 15 4.51 -5.09 -10.36
C THR A 15 4.39 -4.10 -9.21
N ASN A 16 3.20 -4.01 -8.62
CA ASN A 16 2.93 -3.15 -7.46
C ASN A 16 3.11 -3.88 -6.11
N ILE A 17 3.78 -5.03 -6.09
CA ILE A 17 4.08 -5.80 -4.86
C ILE A 17 4.72 -4.92 -3.79
N PRO A 18 5.72 -4.06 -4.10
CA PRO A 18 6.33 -3.21 -3.08
C PRO A 18 5.33 -2.24 -2.43
N LEU A 19 4.36 -1.74 -3.22
CA LEU A 19 3.30 -0.88 -2.70
C LEU A 19 2.36 -1.66 -1.79
N GLN A 20 1.93 -2.86 -2.20
CA GLN A 20 1.05 -3.70 -1.38
C GLN A 20 1.73 -4.12 -0.07
N ALA A 21 3.04 -4.44 -0.10
CA ALA A 21 3.81 -4.74 1.10
C ALA A 21 3.88 -3.54 2.05
N ARG A 22 4.10 -2.32 1.52
CA ARG A 22 4.08 -1.08 2.31
C ARG A 22 2.72 -0.81 2.95
N ILE A 23 1.63 -1.03 2.22
CA ILE A 23 0.26 -0.93 2.74
C ILE A 23 0.04 -1.91 3.89
N MET A 24 0.48 -3.16 3.73
CA MET A 24 0.32 -4.19 4.77
C MET A 24 1.15 -3.95 6.02
N ALA A 25 2.30 -3.29 5.89
CA ALA A 25 3.17 -2.91 7.01
C ALA A 25 2.67 -1.67 7.77
N ASP A 26 1.82 -0.86 7.16
CA ASP A 26 1.32 0.39 7.74
C ASP A 26 0.40 0.16 8.95
N GLU A 27 0.68 0.87 10.05
CA GLU A 27 -0.10 0.71 11.28
C GLU A 27 -1.54 1.22 11.14
N THR A 28 -1.77 2.25 10.34
CA THR A 28 -3.10 2.83 10.13
C THR A 28 -3.99 1.84 9.39
N PHE A 29 -3.42 1.17 8.38
CA PHE A 29 -4.05 0.05 7.68
C PHE A 29 -4.38 -1.10 8.64
N ARG A 30 -3.42 -1.52 9.45
CA ARG A 30 -3.58 -2.64 10.40
C ARG A 30 -4.63 -2.38 11.48
N LYS A 31 -4.83 -1.11 11.87
CA LYS A 31 -5.86 -0.70 12.84
C LYS A 31 -7.29 -0.73 12.26
N GLY A 32 -7.45 -0.81 10.93
CA GLY A 32 -8.75 -0.99 10.28
C GLY A 32 -9.64 0.26 10.20
N GLY A 33 -9.09 1.46 10.38
CA GLY A 33 -9.84 2.74 10.41
C GLY A 33 -9.70 3.62 9.16
N MET A 34 -9.35 3.03 8.02
CA MET A 34 -9.04 3.73 6.77
C MET A 34 -10.28 3.95 5.89
N ASN A 35 -10.28 5.07 5.16
CA ASN A 35 -11.31 5.40 4.18
C ASN A 35 -10.78 5.27 2.74
N ILE A 36 -11.63 5.59 1.76
CA ILE A 36 -11.28 5.48 0.34
C ILE A 36 -10.11 6.38 -0.10
N HIS A 37 -9.79 7.44 0.65
CA HIS A 37 -8.69 8.38 0.35
C HIS A 37 -7.36 8.00 1.04
N TYR A 38 -7.31 6.85 1.71
CA TYR A 38 -6.12 6.40 2.43
C TYR A 38 -4.89 6.31 1.52
N LEU A 39 -5.05 5.72 0.34
CA LEU A 39 -3.93 5.48 -0.58
C LEU A 39 -3.36 6.79 -1.12
N GLU A 40 -4.22 7.75 -1.46
CA GLU A 40 -3.84 9.09 -1.93
C GLU A 40 -2.98 9.81 -0.87
N LYS A 41 -3.44 9.78 0.40
CA LYS A 41 -2.69 10.35 1.53
C LYS A 41 -1.36 9.65 1.77
N MET A 42 -1.32 8.32 1.67
CA MET A 42 -0.10 7.53 1.85
C MET A 42 0.96 7.82 0.76
N LEU A 43 0.51 8.05 -0.48
CA LEU A 43 1.38 8.32 -1.63
C LEU A 43 1.78 9.78 -1.74
N GLY A 44 1.16 10.66 -0.94
CA GLY A 44 1.43 12.10 -1.01
C GLY A 44 0.87 12.76 -2.27
N GLU A 45 -0.02 12.08 -2.99
CA GLU A 45 -0.66 12.64 -4.18
C GLU A 45 -1.83 13.53 -3.74
N HIS A 46 -1.62 14.84 -3.92
CA HIS A 46 -2.55 15.95 -3.73
C HIS A 46 -3.26 16.06 -2.36
N CYS A 47 -2.67 16.88 -1.48
CA CYS A 47 -3.48 17.97 -0.93
C CYS A 47 -3.66 19.02 -2.04
N SER A 48 -4.77 18.97 -2.77
CA SER A 48 -5.31 20.14 -3.46
C SER A 48 -6.69 20.45 -2.86
N ALA A 49 -6.69 20.95 -1.63
CA ALA A 49 -7.84 21.67 -1.08
C ALA A 49 -7.35 22.66 -0.02
N LEU A 50 -7.36 23.94 -0.43
CA LEU A 50 -7.09 25.18 0.30
C LEU A 50 -5.63 25.57 0.56
#